data_AF-A0AAU6GH85-F1
#
_entry.id   AF-A0AAU6GH85-F1
#
_cell.length_a   1.000
_cell.length_b   1.000
_cell.length_c   1.000
_cell.angle_alpha   90.00
_cell.angle_beta   90.00
_cell.angle_gamma   90.00
#
_symmetry.space_group_name_H-M   'P 1'
#
loop_
_entity.id
_entity.type
_entity.pdbx_description
1 polymer ?
#
loop_
_entity_poly.entity_id
_entity_poly.type
_entity_poly.pdbx_seq_one_letter_code
_entity_poly.pdbx_strand_id
1 'polypeptide(L)'
;MRAYKIMDEPGLRRVRLYDARASCLTYLANHAVPDHILARWAGHTSGRTTKKWYVKPDVEDLREAATTWERLHSAPTQLREKL
;
A
#
# COMPACT_ATOMS: atom_id res chain seq x y z
N MET A 1 -1.33 29.78 -3.07
CA MET A 1 -0.17 28.87 -2.90
C MET A 1 0.20 28.69 -1.41
N ARG A 2 -0.71 28.14 -0.58
CA ARG A 2 -0.41 27.85 0.85
C ARG A 2 0.30 26.50 1.01
N ALA A 3 -0.07 25.51 0.19
CA ALA A 3 0.46 24.14 0.26
C ALA A 3 1.97 24.06 0.06
N TYR A 4 2.52 24.75 -0.95
CA TYR A 4 3.98 24.74 -1.17
C TYR A 4 4.75 25.43 -0.06
N LYS A 5 4.20 26.48 0.55
CA LYS A 5 4.81 27.11 1.72
C LYS A 5 4.93 26.12 2.90
N ILE A 6 3.88 25.35 3.16
CA ILE A 6 3.86 24.30 4.20
C ILE A 6 4.85 23.17 3.87
N MET A 7 5.12 22.89 2.59
CA MET A 7 6.12 21.90 2.19
C MET A 7 7.55 22.46 2.34
N ASP A 8 7.77 23.73 1.98
CA ASP A 8 9.08 24.36 2.02
C ASP A 8 9.58 24.60 3.46
N GLU A 9 8.70 24.97 4.39
CA GLU A 9 9.04 25.22 5.81
C GLU A 9 9.82 24.06 6.48
N PRO A 10 9.39 22.78 6.36
CA PRO A 10 10.16 21.62 6.81
C PRO A 10 11.19 21.09 5.80
N GLY A 11 11.39 21.75 4.66
CA GLY A 11 12.31 21.28 3.60
C GLY A 11 11.81 20.05 2.83
N LEU A 12 10.49 19.81 2.79
CA LEU A 12 9.92 18.71 2.04
C LEU A 12 9.97 19.01 0.54
N ARG A 13 10.19 17.95 -0.26
CA ARG A 13 10.04 18.02 -1.72
C ARG A 13 8.62 18.49 -2.06
N ARG A 14 8.50 19.53 -2.88
CA ARG A 14 7.21 19.96 -3.40
C ARG A 14 6.56 18.84 -4.22
N VAL A 15 5.33 18.51 -3.86
CA VAL A 15 4.49 17.52 -4.56
C VAL A 15 3.15 18.13 -4.89
N ARG A 16 2.48 17.64 -5.92
CA ARG A 16 1.11 18.10 -6.19
C ARG A 16 0.22 17.63 -5.04
N LEU A 17 -0.80 18.42 -4.71
CA LEU A 17 -1.79 18.03 -3.68
C LEU A 17 -2.46 16.69 -4.01
N TYR A 18 -2.62 16.40 -5.29
CA TYR A 18 -3.11 15.10 -5.76
C TYR A 18 -2.19 13.94 -5.34
N ASP A 19 -0.88 14.10 -5.50
CA ASP A 19 0.11 13.08 -5.13
C ASP A 19 0.16 12.92 -3.59
N ALA A 20 0.12 14.04 -2.85
CA ALA A 20 0.04 14.01 -1.39
C ALA A 20 -1.22 13.29 -0.89
N ARG A 21 -2.38 13.56 -1.51
CA ARG A 21 -3.62 12.85 -1.23
C ARG A 21 -3.48 11.36 -1.50
N ALA A 22 -2.82 10.98 -2.59
CA ALA A 22 -2.61 9.58 -2.92
C ALA A 22 -1.77 8.87 -1.85
N SER A 23 -0.65 9.48 -1.43
CA SER A 23 0.20 8.94 -0.35
C SER A 23 -0.54 8.76 0.98
N CYS A 24 -1.37 9.73 1.39
CA CYS A 24 -2.17 9.59 2.61
C CYS A 24 -3.14 8.41 2.53
N LEU A 25 -3.81 8.21 1.39
CA LEU A 25 -4.74 7.10 1.21
C LEU A 25 -4.02 5.75 1.16
N THR A 26 -2.83 5.68 0.56
CA THR A 26 -1.99 4.47 0.58
C THR A 26 -1.58 4.11 2.01
N TYR A 27 -1.09 5.09 2.77
CA TYR A 27 -0.70 4.87 4.16
C TYR A 27 -1.84 4.29 5.01
N LEU A 28 -3.04 4.88 4.91
CA LEU A 28 -4.21 4.40 5.66
C LEU A 28 -4.64 3.00 5.23
N ALA A 29 -4.57 2.68 3.94
CA ALA A 29 -4.87 1.34 3.44
C ALA A 29 -3.92 0.28 4.01
N ASN A 30 -2.63 0.61 4.13
CA ASN A 30 -1.62 -0.30 4.68
C ASN A 30 -1.75 -0.44 6.22
N HIS A 31 -2.41 0.50 6.89
CA HIS A 31 -2.68 0.46 8.34
C HIS A 31 -4.10 -0.06 8.68
N ALA A 32 -4.59 -1.01 7.88
CA ALA A 32 -5.85 -1.74 8.11
C ALA A 32 -7.12 -0.89 8.16
N VAL A 33 -7.12 0.33 7.60
CA VAL A 33 -8.36 1.11 7.46
C VAL A 33 -9.26 0.45 6.42
N PRO A 34 -10.53 0.14 6.74
CA PRO A 34 -11.41 -0.56 5.81
C PRO A 34 -11.67 0.23 4.51
N ASP A 35 -11.73 -0.49 3.38
CA ASP A 35 -11.89 0.08 2.04
C ASP A 35 -13.09 1.02 1.89
N HIS A 36 -14.21 0.74 2.58
CA HIS A 36 -15.42 1.57 2.53
C HIS A 36 -15.24 2.91 3.26
N ILE A 37 -14.42 2.95 4.33
CA ILE A 37 -14.06 4.18 5.04
C ILE A 37 -13.11 5.00 4.17
N LEU A 38 -12.10 4.36 3.55
CA LEU A 38 -11.19 5.03 2.63
C LEU A 38 -11.93 5.61 1.42
N ALA A 39 -12.89 4.88 0.86
CA ALA A 39 -13.74 5.39 -0.22
C ALA A 39 -14.52 6.63 0.21
N ARG A 40 -15.08 6.63 1.42
CA ARG A 40 -15.80 7.79 1.95
C ARG A 40 -14.89 9.00 2.10
N TRP A 41 -13.67 8.82 2.63
CA TRP A 41 -12.67 9.88 2.77
C TRP A 41 -12.17 10.38 1.41
N ALA A 42 -12.04 9.49 0.43
CA ALA A 42 -11.65 9.83 -0.93
C ALA A 42 -12.82 10.39 -1.76
N GLY A 43 -14.04 10.47 -1.24
CA GLY A 43 -15.21 10.89 -2.00
C GLY A 43 -15.55 9.95 -3.17
N HIS A 44 -15.16 8.68 -3.09
CA HIS A 44 -15.52 7.66 -4.08
C HIS A 44 -16.81 6.95 -3.69
N THR A 45 -17.57 6.54 -4.68
CA THR A 45 -18.79 5.74 -4.51
C THR A 45 -18.50 4.26 -4.21
N SER A 46 -17.28 3.77 -4.48
CA SER A 46 -16.92 2.37 -4.25
C SER A 46 -15.49 2.16 -3.73
N GLY A 47 -15.34 1.25 -2.78
CA GLY A 47 -14.03 0.79 -2.26
C GLY A 47 -13.14 0.18 -3.33
N ARG A 48 -13.73 -0.48 -4.34
CA ARG A 48 -13.01 -1.04 -5.49
C ARG A 48 -12.22 0.02 -6.26
N THR A 49 -12.79 1.22 -6.41
CA THR A 49 -12.11 2.35 -7.06
C THR A 49 -10.92 2.82 -6.23
N THR A 50 -11.11 2.95 -4.91
CA THR A 50 -10.04 3.36 -4.01
C THR A 50 -8.88 2.37 -4.02
N LYS A 51 -9.18 1.06 -3.94
CA LYS A 51 -8.16 0.02 -3.94
C LYS A 51 -7.36 -0.03 -5.25
N LYS A 52 -8.04 0.11 -6.39
CA LYS A 52 -7.39 0.12 -7.71
C LYS A 52 -6.41 1.29 -7.88
N TRP A 53 -6.77 2.48 -7.40
CA TRP A 53 -6.03 3.70 -7.71
C TRP A 53 -5.04 4.14 -6.63
N TYR A 54 -5.31 3.81 -5.36
CA TYR A 54 -4.61 4.40 -4.23
C TYR A 54 -3.87 3.38 -3.35
N VAL A 55 -4.06 2.09 -3.55
CA VAL A 55 -3.22 1.07 -2.91
C VAL A 55 -2.10 0.74 -3.88
N LYS A 56 -0.92 1.33 -3.64
CA LYS A 56 0.31 0.98 -4.35
C LYS A 56 1.09 0.04 -3.43
N PRO A 57 1.35 -1.21 -3.85
CA PRO A 57 2.21 -2.08 -3.07
C PRO A 57 3.59 -1.44 -2.96
N ASP A 58 4.11 -1.37 -1.75
CA ASP A 58 5.48 -0.96 -1.45
C ASP A 58 6.44 -2.13 -1.73
N VAL A 59 7.73 -1.83 -1.92
CA VAL A 59 8.77 -2.85 -2.04
C VAL A 59 8.84 -3.71 -0.78
N GLU A 60 8.59 -3.13 0.40
CA GLU A 60 8.50 -3.87 1.65
C GLU A 60 7.31 -4.84 1.66
N ASP A 61 6.15 -4.43 1.13
CA ASP A 61 4.97 -5.30 1.00
C ASP A 61 5.26 -6.53 0.11
N LEU A 62 6.11 -6.34 -0.92
CA LEU A 62 6.53 -7.42 -1.81
C LEU A 62 7.57 -8.36 -1.17
N ARG A 63 8.36 -7.87 -0.21
CA ARG A 63 9.40 -8.67 0.47
C ARG A 63 8.79 -9.76 1.35
N GLU A 64 7.70 -9.47 2.04
CA GLU A 64 6.98 -10.48 2.84
C GLU A 64 6.36 -11.57 1.94
N ALA A 65 5.79 -11.17 0.80
CA ALA A 65 5.28 -12.10 -0.20
C ALA A 65 6.41 -12.99 -0.76
N ALA A 66 7.57 -12.40 -1.08
CA ALA A 66 8.75 -13.14 -1.54
C ALA A 66 9.26 -14.14 -0.48
N THR A 67 9.32 -13.74 0.79
CA THR A 67 9.75 -14.60 1.91
C THR A 67 8.78 -15.78 2.10
N THR A 68 7.48 -15.53 2.00
CA THR A 68 6.45 -16.57 2.07
C THR A 68 6.58 -17.56 0.91
N TRP A 69 6.87 -17.06 -0.28
CA TRP A 69 7.10 -17.88 -1.47
C TRP A 69 8.34 -18.77 -1.36
N GLU A 70 9.43 -18.23 -0.81
CA GLU A 70 10.68 -18.96 -0.58
C GLU A 70 10.48 -20.13 0.41
N ARG A 71 9.70 -19.91 1.48
CA ARG A 71 9.33 -20.98 2.42
C ARG A 71 8.54 -22.11 1.77
N LEU A 72 7.65 -21.79 0.83
CA LEU A 72 6.87 -22.78 0.09
C LEU A 72 7.77 -23.65 -0.82
N HIS A 73 8.75 -23.04 -1.49
CA HIS A 73 9.71 -23.77 -2.33
C HIS A 73 10.79 -24.53 -1.55
N SER A 74 11.10 -24.08 -0.34
CA SER A 74 12.11 -24.70 0.53
C SER A 74 11.53 -25.80 1.43
N ALA A 75 10.21 -26.01 1.41
CA ALA A 75 9.59 -27.11 2.11
C ALA A 75 10.10 -28.44 1.53
N PRO A 76 10.68 -29.34 2.33
CA PRO A 76 11.14 -30.62 1.83
C PRO A 76 9.96 -31.32 1.16
N THR A 77 10.11 -31.65 -0.11
CA THR A 77 9.24 -32.62 -0.76
C THR A 77 9.31 -33.85 0.12
N GLN A 78 8.25 -34.14 0.89
CA GLN A 78 8.20 -35.36 1.67
C GLN A 78 8.24 -36.50 0.65
N LEU A 79 9.44 -37.04 0.45
CA LEU A 79 9.63 -38.28 -0.28
C LEU A 79 8.87 -39.32 0.54
N ARG A 80 7.71 -39.72 0.01
CA ARG A 80 6.98 -40.88 0.49
C ARG A 80 7.88 -42.09 0.26
N GLU A 81 8.77 -42.38 1.19
CA GLU A 81 9.37 -43.71 1.29
C GLU A 81 8.27 -44.66 1.78
N LYS A 82 7.59 -45.28 0.81
CA LYS A 82 6.98 -46.58 0.99
C LYS A 82 8.04 -47.63 0.67
N LEU A 83 8.43 -48.40 1.68
CA LEU A 83 8.50 -49.88 1.75
C LEU A 83 9.56 -50.31 2.76
#